data_AF-A0A9P6BHZ1-F1
#
_entry.id   AF-A0A9P6BHZ1-F1
#
_cell.length_a   1.000
_cell.length_b   1.000
_cell.length_c   1.000
_cell.angle_alpha   90.00
_cell.angle_beta   90.00
_cell.angle_gamma   90.00
#
_symmetry.space_group_name_H-M   'P 1'
#
loop_
_entity.id
_entity.type
_entity.pdbx_description
1 polymer ?
#
loop_
_entity_poly.entity_id
_entity_poly.type
_entity_poly.pdbx_seq_one_letter_code
_entity_poly.pdbx_strand_id
1 'polypeptide(L)'
;MSGHIQSFIIGIDFIAGPGQYYIYEMTRYWSQTLESLNIYNADLISSSDIQLVLTTCPRLKSINCFCYWLLWMPNMLQDGSLPGLNVITSTESDTNNDRMVDWVCLELEELKLTFADGRSASAEEPLLSQQEQQVTQGIRRIYEQIGRLEKLKKLTIGWCSTDRFAESANLNMSLQSGMGHMEKLKMLSMLDINYIPKVNIGMEETQWMLDHWPMLKTISGLRYRYRIVREGGDEPDYIVLLKSRRPWLELR
;
A
#
# COMPACT_ATOMS: atom_id res chain seq x y z
N MET A 1 -19.93 17.43 -22.87
CA MET A 1 -20.76 17.42 -21.66
C MET A 1 -19.83 17.45 -20.45
N SER A 2 -19.65 18.59 -19.79
CA SER A 2 -18.82 18.68 -18.57
C SER A 2 -19.67 18.34 -17.35
N GLY A 3 -19.89 17.04 -17.13
CA GLY A 3 -20.52 16.55 -15.91
C GLY A 3 -19.56 16.68 -14.73
N HIS A 4 -20.04 17.23 -13.61
CA HIS A 4 -19.29 17.29 -12.35
C HIS A 4 -19.35 15.92 -11.66
N ILE A 5 -18.31 15.10 -11.84
CA ILE A 5 -18.20 13.81 -11.14
C ILE A 5 -17.30 13.98 -9.92
N GLN A 6 -17.85 13.69 -8.73
CA GLN A 6 -17.12 13.69 -7.46
C GLN A 6 -16.60 12.32 -7.06
N SER A 7 -17.35 11.26 -7.38
CA SER A 7 -17.00 9.89 -7.02
C SER A 7 -17.10 9.00 -8.24
N PHE A 8 -16.07 8.19 -8.47
CA PHE A 8 -16.03 7.22 -9.56
C PHE A 8 -15.73 5.82 -9.02
N ILE A 9 -16.44 4.84 -9.54
CA ILE A 9 -16.31 3.43 -9.16
C ILE A 9 -16.02 2.62 -10.41
N ILE A 10 -14.91 1.88 -10.40
CA ILE A 10 -14.55 0.90 -11.41
C ILE A 10 -14.86 -0.48 -10.83
N GLY A 11 -15.88 -1.14 -11.40
CA GLY A 11 -16.40 -2.42 -10.93
C GLY A 11 -15.77 -3.63 -11.62
N ILE A 12 -16.07 -4.82 -11.07
CA ILE A 12 -15.49 -6.12 -11.47
C ILE A 12 -15.91 -6.54 -12.90
N ASP A 13 -17.09 -6.15 -13.38
CA ASP A 13 -17.60 -6.63 -14.68
C ASP A 13 -16.95 -5.95 -15.90
N PHE A 14 -15.98 -5.05 -15.71
CA PHE A 14 -15.28 -4.35 -16.79
C PHE A 14 -14.14 -5.14 -17.45
N ILE A 15 -14.00 -6.44 -17.13
CA ILE A 15 -12.84 -7.30 -17.46
C ILE A 15 -12.69 -7.60 -18.98
N ALA A 16 -13.65 -7.26 -19.84
CA ALA A 16 -13.57 -7.59 -21.27
C ALA A 16 -12.87 -6.54 -22.17
N GLY A 17 -12.34 -5.44 -21.62
CA GLY A 17 -11.69 -4.37 -22.40
C GLY A 17 -10.35 -3.89 -21.83
N PRO A 18 -9.54 -3.14 -22.61
CA PRO A 18 -8.25 -2.63 -22.18
C PRO A 18 -8.45 -1.59 -21.06
N GLY A 19 -8.23 -2.00 -19.80
CA GLY A 19 -8.41 -1.18 -18.59
C GLY A 19 -7.69 0.17 -18.62
N GLN A 20 -6.53 0.23 -19.30
CA GLN A 20 -5.69 1.42 -19.43
C GLN A 20 -6.42 2.63 -20.05
N TYR A 21 -7.35 2.41 -20.97
CA TYR A 21 -8.04 3.51 -21.65
C TYR A 21 -8.95 4.29 -20.69
N TYR A 22 -9.49 3.63 -19.66
CA TYR A 22 -10.47 4.23 -18.76
C TYR A 22 -9.85 5.19 -17.75
N ILE A 23 -8.72 4.85 -17.14
CA ILE A 23 -8.05 5.75 -16.17
C ILE A 23 -7.56 7.01 -16.87
N TYR A 24 -7.01 6.87 -18.07
CA TYR A 24 -6.57 8.00 -18.86
C TYR A 24 -7.73 8.94 -19.22
N GLU A 25 -8.82 8.44 -19.80
CA GLU A 25 -9.96 9.29 -20.14
C GLU A 25 -10.64 9.87 -18.88
N MET A 26 -10.73 9.09 -17.79
CA MET A 26 -11.27 9.56 -16.51
C MET A 26 -10.45 10.75 -15.96
N THR A 27 -9.12 10.61 -15.87
CA THR A 27 -8.25 11.70 -15.40
C THR A 27 -8.29 12.90 -16.33
N ARG A 28 -8.39 12.68 -17.64
CA ARG A 28 -8.54 13.75 -18.64
C ARG A 28 -9.81 14.58 -18.43
N TYR A 29 -10.96 13.96 -18.16
CA TYR A 29 -12.23 14.69 -18.03
C TYR A 29 -12.53 15.16 -16.61
N TRP A 30 -12.08 14.45 -15.57
CA TRP A 30 -12.52 14.67 -14.18
C TRP A 30 -11.39 14.94 -13.18
N SER A 31 -10.14 15.11 -13.62
CA SER A 31 -9.01 15.44 -12.73
C SER A 31 -9.30 16.58 -11.75
N GLN A 32 -10.03 17.61 -12.21
CA GLN A 32 -10.34 18.80 -11.41
C GLN A 32 -11.55 18.65 -10.48
N THR A 33 -12.30 17.57 -10.57
CA THR A 33 -13.55 17.38 -9.80
C THR A 33 -13.59 16.07 -9.02
N LEU A 34 -12.76 15.09 -9.38
CA LEU A 34 -12.70 13.78 -8.74
C LEU A 34 -12.22 13.91 -7.29
N GLU A 35 -13.08 13.55 -6.35
CA GLU A 35 -12.79 13.53 -4.91
C GLU A 35 -12.63 12.10 -4.37
N SER A 36 -13.25 11.11 -5.01
CA SER A 36 -13.16 9.71 -4.59
C SER A 36 -13.04 8.76 -5.78
N LEU A 37 -12.08 7.85 -5.71
CA LEU A 37 -11.88 6.78 -6.68
C LEU A 37 -11.86 5.42 -5.98
N ASN A 38 -12.78 4.53 -6.35
CA ASN A 38 -12.76 3.14 -5.90
C ASN A 38 -12.56 2.22 -7.11
N ILE A 39 -11.51 1.41 -7.06
CA ILE A 39 -11.15 0.42 -8.05
C ILE A 39 -11.32 -0.95 -7.39
N TYR A 40 -12.38 -1.63 -7.76
CA TYR A 40 -12.58 -3.02 -7.42
C TYR A 40 -11.90 -3.86 -8.49
N ASN A 41 -11.07 -4.83 -8.08
CA ASN A 41 -10.26 -5.64 -8.99
C ASN A 41 -9.17 -4.82 -9.71
N ALA A 42 -8.13 -4.47 -8.95
CA ALA A 42 -6.98 -3.69 -9.42
C ALA A 42 -6.05 -4.42 -10.40
N ASP A 43 -6.39 -5.65 -10.82
CA ASP A 43 -5.50 -6.52 -11.60
C ASP A 43 -5.15 -5.89 -12.97
N LEU A 44 -6.08 -5.15 -13.55
CA LEU A 44 -5.88 -4.49 -14.85
C LEU A 44 -5.31 -3.07 -14.73
N ILE A 45 -5.06 -2.62 -13.50
CA ILE A 45 -4.55 -1.28 -13.23
C ILE A 45 -3.04 -1.40 -13.00
N SER A 46 -2.28 -0.72 -13.85
CA SER A 46 -0.84 -0.63 -13.67
C SER A 46 -0.50 0.38 -12.59
N SER A 47 0.75 0.38 -12.12
CA SER A 47 1.19 1.45 -11.24
C SER A 47 1.23 2.81 -11.92
N SER A 48 1.51 2.87 -13.22
CA SER A 48 1.49 4.13 -13.97
C SER A 48 0.08 4.72 -14.02
N ASP A 49 -0.97 3.90 -14.05
CA ASP A 49 -2.35 4.36 -13.93
C ASP A 49 -2.63 5.00 -12.55
N ILE A 50 -2.17 4.38 -11.46
CA ILE A 50 -2.30 4.94 -10.11
C ILE A 50 -1.48 6.22 -9.96
N GLN A 51 -0.25 6.23 -10.47
CA GLN A 51 0.59 7.43 -10.48
C GLN A 51 -0.08 8.54 -11.27
N LEU A 52 -0.67 8.25 -12.44
CA LEU A 52 -1.41 9.22 -13.24
C LEU A 52 -2.54 9.85 -12.41
N VAL A 53 -3.33 9.04 -11.69
CA VAL A 53 -4.40 9.57 -10.82
C VAL A 53 -3.83 10.47 -9.71
N LEU A 54 -2.82 9.99 -8.98
CA LEU A 54 -2.24 10.71 -7.83
C LEU A 54 -1.49 11.99 -8.23
N THR A 55 -1.04 12.08 -9.49
CA THR A 55 -0.32 13.24 -10.05
C THR A 55 -1.22 14.20 -10.84
N THR A 56 -2.44 13.81 -11.19
CA THR A 56 -3.37 14.65 -11.98
C THR A 56 -4.61 15.11 -11.23
N CYS A 57 -4.99 14.44 -10.13
CA CYS A 57 -6.24 14.71 -9.40
C CYS A 57 -5.98 15.44 -8.07
N PRO A 58 -5.81 16.77 -8.05
CA PRO A 58 -5.45 17.51 -6.83
C PRO A 58 -6.53 17.54 -5.75
N ARG A 59 -7.80 17.29 -6.12
CA ARG A 59 -8.95 17.27 -5.20
C ARG A 59 -9.29 15.89 -4.66
N LEU A 60 -8.50 14.87 -5.01
CA LEU A 60 -8.74 13.51 -4.56
C LEU A 60 -8.56 13.41 -3.05
N LYS A 61 -9.64 13.02 -2.36
CA LYS A 61 -9.71 12.81 -0.90
C LYS A 61 -9.64 11.33 -0.54
N SER A 62 -10.11 10.46 -1.42
CA SER A 62 -10.13 9.02 -1.18
C SER A 62 -9.72 8.26 -2.42
N ILE A 63 -8.78 7.33 -2.27
CA ILE A 63 -8.46 6.33 -3.28
C ILE A 63 -8.39 4.95 -2.64
N ASN A 64 -9.14 4.03 -3.24
CA ASN A 64 -9.20 2.65 -2.81
C ASN A 64 -8.94 1.76 -4.02
N CYS A 65 -7.73 1.27 -4.11
CA CYS A 65 -7.29 0.33 -5.13
C CYS A 65 -6.84 -0.94 -4.42
N PHE A 66 -7.70 -1.96 -4.42
CA PHE A 66 -7.47 -3.17 -3.66
C PHE A 66 -7.75 -4.42 -4.48
N CYS A 67 -6.77 -5.32 -4.50
CA CYS A 67 -6.89 -6.61 -5.16
C CYS A 67 -7.50 -7.62 -4.18
N TYR A 68 -8.78 -7.98 -4.38
CA TYR A 68 -9.51 -8.89 -3.48
C TYR A 68 -9.28 -10.37 -3.77
N TRP A 69 -8.84 -10.73 -4.98
CA TRP A 69 -8.72 -12.14 -5.41
C TRP A 69 -7.83 -12.98 -4.49
N LEU A 70 -6.80 -12.36 -3.91
CA LEU A 70 -5.82 -13.03 -3.06
C LEU A 70 -6.37 -13.44 -1.69
N LEU A 71 -7.40 -12.74 -1.21
CA LEU A 71 -8.05 -13.06 0.07
C LEU A 71 -8.98 -14.28 -0.04
N TRP A 72 -9.50 -14.57 -1.23
CA TRP A 72 -10.58 -15.54 -1.42
C TRP A 72 -10.10 -16.81 -2.12
N MET A 73 -8.99 -16.78 -2.87
CA MET A 73 -8.55 -17.93 -3.67
C MET A 73 -7.05 -18.23 -3.54
N PRO A 74 -6.55 -18.59 -2.35
CA PRO A 74 -5.16 -18.99 -2.21
C PRO A 74 -4.79 -20.21 -3.08
N ASN A 75 -5.71 -21.11 -3.40
CA ASN A 75 -5.34 -22.36 -4.07
C ASN A 75 -5.28 -22.27 -5.62
N MET A 76 -5.62 -21.12 -6.22
CA MET A 76 -5.63 -20.96 -7.69
C MET A 76 -4.34 -20.38 -8.31
N LEU A 77 -3.29 -20.18 -7.51
CA LEU A 77 -2.06 -19.50 -7.94
C LEU A 77 -1.00 -20.41 -8.60
N GLN A 78 -1.37 -21.60 -9.08
CA GLN A 78 -0.38 -22.55 -9.61
C GLN A 78 0.19 -22.16 -10.99
N ASP A 79 -0.46 -21.27 -11.74
CA ASP A 79 -0.08 -20.95 -13.14
C ASP A 79 0.81 -19.71 -13.32
N GLY A 80 1.41 -19.18 -12.24
CA GLY A 80 2.56 -18.27 -12.32
C GLY A 80 2.34 -16.86 -12.90
N SER A 81 1.14 -16.54 -13.40
CA SER A 81 0.80 -15.23 -13.97
C SER A 81 -0.32 -14.59 -13.15
N LEU A 82 0.05 -13.70 -12.22
CA LEU A 82 -0.91 -12.80 -11.59
C LEU A 82 -0.72 -11.38 -12.11
N PRO A 83 -1.79 -10.70 -12.52
CA PRO A 83 -1.77 -9.26 -12.72
C PRO A 83 -1.83 -8.60 -11.34
N GLY A 84 -0.68 -8.48 -10.68
CA GLY A 84 -0.56 -7.64 -9.50
C GLY A 84 -0.45 -6.18 -9.90
N LEU A 85 -0.87 -5.25 -9.02
CA LEU A 85 -0.50 -3.84 -9.13
C LEU A 85 1.02 -3.75 -8.94
N ASN A 86 1.76 -3.98 -10.01
CA ASN A 86 3.20 -3.82 -10.04
C ASN A 86 3.46 -2.33 -9.89
N VAL A 87 3.47 -1.84 -8.65
CA VAL A 87 4.19 -0.61 -8.29
C VAL A 87 5.64 -0.99 -8.37
N ILE A 88 6.07 -1.19 -9.63
CA ILE A 88 7.44 -1.35 -10.02
C ILE A 88 8.10 -0.12 -9.44
N THR A 89 8.96 -0.38 -8.49
CA THR A 89 10.02 0.51 -8.06
C THR A 89 11.02 0.49 -9.22
N SER A 90 10.59 1.03 -10.37
CA SER A 90 11.29 1.16 -11.65
C SER A 90 12.50 0.24 -11.83
N THR A 91 12.30 -1.03 -12.22
CA THR A 91 13.40 -1.95 -12.61
C THR A 91 13.58 -2.07 -14.12
N GLU A 92 12.73 -1.46 -14.94
CA GLU A 92 12.97 -1.42 -16.38
C GLU A 92 13.93 -0.27 -16.69
N SER A 93 15.21 -0.62 -16.76
CA SER A 93 16.32 -0.19 -17.63
C SER A 93 16.31 1.12 -18.45
N ASP A 94 15.33 2.00 -18.32
CA ASP A 94 15.35 3.33 -18.92
C ASP A 94 16.30 4.22 -18.11
N THR A 95 17.57 4.11 -18.48
CA THR A 95 18.75 4.84 -17.98
C THR A 95 18.64 6.37 -18.03
N ASN A 96 17.49 6.94 -18.39
CA ASN A 96 17.27 8.37 -18.47
C ASN A 96 16.14 8.81 -17.54
N ASN A 97 16.50 9.12 -16.29
CA ASN A 97 15.71 9.95 -15.38
C ASN A 97 14.27 9.49 -15.11
N ASP A 98 14.05 8.22 -14.76
CA ASP A 98 12.75 7.81 -14.17
C ASP A 98 12.64 8.33 -12.72
N ARG A 99 12.51 9.65 -12.60
CA ARG A 99 12.15 10.32 -11.37
C ARG A 99 10.69 10.02 -11.14
N MET A 100 10.43 9.16 -10.16
CA MET A 100 9.09 8.97 -9.63
C MET A 100 8.45 10.34 -9.36
N VAL A 101 7.38 10.63 -10.09
CA VAL A 101 6.73 11.94 -10.05
C VAL A 101 6.05 12.12 -8.69
N ASP A 102 6.21 13.30 -8.12
CA ASP A 102 5.66 13.63 -6.81
C ASP A 102 4.12 13.62 -6.83
N TRP A 103 3.51 12.99 -5.84
CA TRP A 103 2.06 12.99 -5.68
C TRP A 103 1.55 14.40 -5.39
N VAL A 104 0.52 14.83 -6.13
CA VAL A 104 -0.06 16.19 -6.01
C VAL A 104 -1.37 16.21 -5.24
N CYS A 105 -1.94 15.03 -4.95
CA CYS A 105 -3.17 14.86 -4.17
C CYS A 105 -2.93 15.09 -2.66
N LEU A 106 -2.47 16.28 -2.28
CA LEU A 106 -2.13 16.61 -0.88
C LEU A 106 -3.37 16.69 0.04
N GLU A 107 -4.57 16.72 -0.55
CA GLU A 107 -5.86 16.67 0.14
C GLU A 107 -6.34 15.23 0.46
N LEU A 108 -5.52 14.22 0.17
CA LEU A 108 -5.90 12.81 0.37
C LEU A 108 -6.07 12.50 1.87
N GLU A 109 -7.26 12.02 2.23
CA GLU A 109 -7.63 11.63 3.60
C GLU A 109 -7.66 10.10 3.77
N GLU A 110 -7.92 9.36 2.69
CA GLU A 110 -8.01 7.90 2.70
C GLU A 110 -7.23 7.29 1.53
N LEU A 111 -6.24 6.46 1.89
CA LEU A 111 -5.39 5.74 0.94
C LEU A 111 -5.46 4.25 1.25
N LYS A 112 -5.97 3.48 0.28
CA LYS A 112 -5.96 2.02 0.33
C LYS A 112 -5.31 1.49 -0.94
N LEU A 113 -4.12 0.90 -0.79
CA LEU A 113 -3.33 0.34 -1.89
C LEU A 113 -2.85 -1.07 -1.57
N THR A 114 -2.76 -1.92 -2.60
CA THR A 114 -2.02 -3.18 -2.56
C THR A 114 -0.82 -3.06 -3.48
N PHE A 115 0.37 -3.36 -2.99
CA PHE A 115 1.59 -3.38 -3.78
C PHE A 115 1.88 -4.80 -4.24
N ALA A 116 2.33 -5.00 -5.47
CA ALA A 116 2.78 -6.29 -5.96
C ALA A 116 4.26 -6.28 -6.30
N ASP A 117 4.90 -7.42 -6.09
CA ASP A 117 6.25 -7.68 -6.54
C ASP A 117 6.26 -7.91 -8.06
N GLY A 118 6.93 -7.03 -8.81
CA GLY A 118 7.05 -7.13 -10.27
C GLY A 118 7.97 -8.25 -10.75
N ARG A 119 8.57 -9.04 -9.84
CA ARG A 119 9.45 -10.14 -10.21
C ARG A 119 8.68 -11.27 -10.87
N SER A 120 8.98 -11.52 -12.14
CA SER A 120 8.57 -12.76 -12.79
C SER A 120 9.27 -13.93 -12.10
N ALA A 121 8.52 -14.97 -11.76
CA ALA A 121 9.05 -16.21 -11.18
C ALA A 121 10.06 -16.94 -12.09
N SER A 122 10.23 -16.48 -13.33
CA SER A 122 11.09 -17.08 -14.35
C SER A 122 12.48 -16.45 -14.50
N ALA A 123 12.80 -15.36 -13.80
CA ALA A 123 14.10 -14.71 -13.94
C ALA A 123 15.16 -15.40 -13.07
N GLU A 124 16.25 -15.85 -13.69
CA GLU A 124 17.42 -16.44 -13.01
C GLU A 124 17.83 -15.61 -11.79
N GLU A 125 18.09 -16.28 -10.65
CA GLU A 125 18.41 -15.64 -9.37
C GLU A 125 19.52 -14.58 -9.54
N PRO A 126 19.19 -13.27 -9.46
CA PRO A 126 20.21 -12.24 -9.40
C PRO A 126 21.02 -12.41 -8.11
N LEU A 127 22.21 -11.80 -8.06
CA LEU A 127 22.94 -11.66 -6.79
C LEU A 127 22.02 -11.02 -5.73
N LEU A 128 21.63 -11.83 -4.74
CA LEU A 128 20.63 -11.52 -3.68
C LEU A 128 20.76 -10.08 -3.12
N SER A 129 21.98 -9.59 -2.95
CA SER A 129 22.26 -8.30 -2.33
C SER A 129 21.84 -7.08 -3.16
N GLN A 130 21.94 -7.11 -4.49
CA GLN A 130 21.52 -5.96 -5.33
C GLN A 130 20.00 -5.85 -5.40
N GLN A 131 19.33 -7.00 -5.44
CA GLN A 131 17.88 -7.07 -5.54
C GLN A 131 17.20 -6.58 -4.26
N GLU A 132 17.70 -7.02 -3.09
CA GLU A 132 17.21 -6.54 -1.79
C GLU A 132 17.35 -5.03 -1.64
N GLN A 133 18.45 -4.45 -2.13
CA GLN A 133 18.66 -3.00 -2.11
C GLN A 133 17.64 -2.26 -2.96
N GLN A 134 17.31 -2.77 -4.15
CA GLN A 134 16.31 -2.15 -5.03
C GLN A 134 14.92 -2.19 -4.42
N VAL A 135 14.50 -3.34 -3.89
CA VAL A 135 13.20 -3.49 -3.20
C VAL A 135 13.13 -2.53 -2.00
N THR A 136 14.20 -2.47 -1.20
CA THR A 136 14.27 -1.57 -0.03
C THR A 136 14.17 -0.10 -0.43
N GLN A 137 14.88 0.32 -1.49
CA GLN A 137 14.78 1.70 -2.01
C GLN A 137 13.38 2.01 -2.52
N GLY A 138 12.76 1.03 -3.17
CA GLY A 138 11.40 1.11 -3.65
C GLY A 138 10.37 1.34 -2.56
N ILE A 139 10.40 0.50 -1.52
CA ILE A 139 9.57 0.63 -0.32
C ILE A 139 9.81 2.00 0.34
N ARG A 140 11.08 2.41 0.45
CA ARG A 140 11.42 3.72 1.02
C ARG A 140 10.78 4.87 0.25
N ARG A 141 10.81 4.85 -1.09
CA ARG A 141 10.16 5.87 -1.92
C ARG A 141 8.65 5.89 -1.74
N ILE A 142 8.02 4.72 -1.58
CA ILE A 142 6.60 4.62 -1.25
C ILE A 142 6.32 5.34 0.08
N TYR A 143 7.10 5.07 1.12
CA TYR A 143 6.93 5.76 2.42
C TYR A 143 7.21 7.26 2.34
N GLU A 144 8.17 7.69 1.53
CA GLU A 144 8.45 9.11 1.28
C GLU A 144 7.26 9.82 0.64
N GLN A 145 6.57 9.19 -0.33
CA GLN A 145 5.36 9.77 -0.93
C GLN A 145 4.18 9.74 0.02
N ILE A 146 3.94 8.63 0.71
CA ILE A 146 2.87 8.53 1.71
C ILE A 146 3.07 9.60 2.79
N GLY A 147 4.30 9.79 3.27
CA GLY A 147 4.64 10.78 4.30
C GLY A 147 4.37 12.23 3.92
N ARG A 148 4.18 12.54 2.64
CA ARG A 148 3.78 13.88 2.17
C ARG A 148 2.27 14.14 2.27
N LEU A 149 1.47 13.09 2.45
CA LEU A 149 0.02 13.16 2.57
C LEU A 149 -0.38 13.53 4.01
N GLU A 150 -0.04 14.73 4.47
CA GLU A 150 -0.19 15.13 5.88
C GLU A 150 -1.65 15.12 6.38
N LYS A 151 -2.62 15.20 5.45
CA LYS A 151 -4.07 15.12 5.71
C LYS A 151 -4.60 13.69 5.80
N LEU A 152 -3.74 12.68 5.60
CA LEU A 152 -4.13 11.28 5.59
C LEU A 152 -4.64 10.84 6.96
N LYS A 153 -5.89 10.39 7.01
CA LYS A 153 -6.59 9.91 8.22
C LYS A 153 -6.65 8.40 8.27
N LYS A 154 -6.70 7.73 7.11
CA LYS A 154 -6.77 6.28 6.99
C LYS A 154 -5.76 5.78 5.97
N LEU A 155 -4.92 4.85 6.40
CA LEU A 155 -3.94 4.18 5.55
C LEU A 155 -4.18 2.68 5.61
N THR A 156 -4.47 2.08 4.46
CA THR A 156 -4.49 0.64 4.28
C THR A 156 -3.42 0.24 3.28
N ILE A 157 -2.48 -0.59 3.70
CA ILE A 157 -1.44 -1.12 2.83
C ILE A 157 -1.53 -2.63 2.80
N GLY A 158 -1.51 -3.19 1.58
CA GLY A 158 -1.36 -4.61 1.34
C GLY A 158 -0.14 -4.95 0.50
N TRP A 159 0.25 -6.21 0.55
CA TRP A 159 1.29 -6.79 -0.28
C TRP A 159 0.75 -8.02 -1.00
N CYS A 160 1.01 -8.09 -2.30
CA CYS A 160 0.73 -9.21 -3.19
C CYS A 160 2.06 -9.78 -3.67
N SER A 161 2.28 -11.06 -3.41
CA SER A 161 3.34 -11.81 -4.08
C SER A 161 2.77 -13.11 -4.62
N THR A 162 3.18 -13.46 -5.84
CA THR A 162 2.99 -14.79 -6.43
C THR A 162 3.81 -15.83 -5.68
N ASP A 163 4.94 -15.42 -5.11
CA ASP A 163 5.84 -16.27 -4.35
C ASP A 163 5.55 -16.17 -2.85
N ARG A 164 4.85 -17.19 -2.33
CA ARG A 164 4.54 -17.31 -0.89
C ARG A 164 5.78 -17.47 -0.01
N PHE A 165 6.90 -17.85 -0.61
CA PHE A 165 8.14 -18.13 0.10
C PHE A 165 9.16 -16.98 -0.02
N ALA A 166 8.87 -15.95 -0.82
CA ALA A 166 9.67 -14.74 -0.90
C ALA A 166 9.50 -13.89 0.37
N GLU A 167 10.14 -14.30 1.46
CA GLU A 167 10.14 -13.57 2.72
C GLU A 167 10.77 -12.18 2.57
N SER A 168 11.70 -12.04 1.63
CA SER A 168 12.56 -10.86 1.44
C SER A 168 11.90 -9.68 0.73
N ALA A 169 10.78 -9.87 0.02
CA ALA A 169 10.14 -8.78 -0.72
C ALA A 169 8.95 -8.14 -0.05
N ASN A 170 8.63 -8.49 1.20
CA ASN A 170 7.45 -7.92 1.85
C ASN A 170 7.62 -6.44 2.17
N LEU A 171 6.53 -5.68 2.09
CA LEU A 171 6.46 -4.31 2.62
C LEU A 171 6.73 -4.33 4.13
N ASN A 172 7.99 -4.09 4.47
CA ASN A 172 8.45 -4.10 5.85
C ASN A 172 8.08 -2.77 6.50
N MET A 173 7.29 -2.80 7.57
CA MET A 173 6.89 -1.61 8.35
C MET A 173 7.89 -1.34 9.48
N SER A 174 9.17 -1.17 9.14
CA SER A 174 10.25 -0.87 10.09
C SER A 174 10.88 0.50 9.86
N LEU A 175 11.57 1.03 10.86
CA LEU A 175 12.32 2.29 10.68
C LEU A 175 13.42 2.15 9.63
N GLN A 176 14.08 0.98 9.60
CA GLN A 176 15.13 0.66 8.63
C GLN A 176 14.65 0.70 7.18
N SER A 177 13.41 0.25 6.90
CA SER A 177 12.82 0.30 5.56
C SER A 177 12.26 1.66 5.18
N GLY A 178 12.32 2.64 6.09
CA GLY A 178 11.91 4.02 5.84
C GLY A 178 10.56 4.42 6.41
N MET A 179 9.98 3.66 7.34
CA MET A 179 8.74 4.05 8.03
C MET A 179 8.85 5.46 8.66
N GLY A 180 10.07 5.86 9.05
CA GLY A 180 10.39 7.20 9.55
C GLY A 180 9.95 8.35 8.64
N HIS A 181 9.88 8.14 7.32
CA HIS A 181 9.42 9.17 6.37
C HIS A 181 7.95 9.55 6.54
N MET A 182 7.16 8.69 7.20
CA MET A 182 5.75 8.93 7.50
C MET A 182 5.54 9.71 8.81
N GLU A 183 6.58 10.32 9.38
CA GLU A 183 6.51 11.09 10.62
C GLU A 183 5.43 12.18 10.58
N LYS A 184 5.24 12.81 9.42
CA LYS A 184 4.35 13.98 9.25
C LYS A 184 2.86 13.62 9.22
N LEU A 185 2.50 12.34 9.23
CA LEU A 185 1.12 11.87 9.22
C LEU A 185 0.41 12.06 10.58
N LYS A 186 0.36 13.31 11.06
CA LYS A 186 -0.19 13.62 12.39
C LYS A 186 -1.70 13.37 12.48
N MET A 187 -2.40 13.40 11.36
CA MET A 187 -3.84 13.14 11.25
C MET A 187 -4.19 11.65 11.14
N LEU A 188 -3.18 10.76 11.02
CA LEU A 188 -3.41 9.34 10.83
C LEU A 188 -4.13 8.75 12.04
N SER A 189 -5.35 8.29 11.80
CA SER A 189 -6.25 7.76 12.82
C SER A 189 -6.45 6.25 12.71
N MET A 190 -6.27 5.69 11.51
CA MET A 190 -6.41 4.27 11.24
C MET A 190 -5.25 3.78 10.36
N LEU A 191 -4.57 2.75 10.83
CA LEU A 191 -3.59 1.97 10.08
C LEU A 191 -4.13 0.54 9.90
N ASP A 192 -4.24 0.07 8.66
CA ASP A 192 -4.63 -1.30 8.33
C ASP A 192 -3.52 -1.97 7.51
N ILE A 193 -2.91 -2.98 8.14
CA ILE A 193 -1.80 -3.78 7.61
C ILE A 193 -2.17 -5.28 7.60
N ASN A 194 -3.47 -5.62 7.67
CA ASN A 194 -3.94 -7.01 7.61
C ASN A 194 -3.49 -7.76 6.36
N TYR A 195 -3.15 -7.01 5.32
CA TYR A 195 -2.89 -7.52 3.98
C TYR A 195 -1.40 -7.63 3.68
N ILE A 196 -0.54 -7.51 4.69
CA ILE A 196 0.89 -7.74 4.57
C ILE A 196 1.20 -9.09 5.22
N PRO A 197 1.62 -10.12 4.47
CA PRO A 197 1.85 -11.46 5.00
C PRO A 197 2.84 -11.48 6.17
N LYS A 198 3.87 -10.61 6.12
CA LYS A 198 4.88 -10.49 7.16
C LYS A 198 5.18 -9.03 7.50
N VAL A 199 4.51 -8.52 8.55
CA VAL A 199 4.81 -7.20 9.13
C VAL A 199 5.82 -7.30 10.25
N ASN A 200 6.99 -6.68 10.12
CA ASN A 200 7.93 -6.54 11.24
C ASN A 200 7.66 -5.23 11.98
N ILE A 201 6.95 -5.31 13.12
CA ILE A 201 6.77 -4.18 14.04
C ILE A 201 7.24 -4.67 15.41
N GLY A 202 8.36 -4.11 15.86
CA GLY A 202 8.93 -4.38 17.17
C GLY A 202 8.62 -3.30 18.18
N MET A 203 9.38 -3.32 19.28
CA MET A 203 9.29 -2.30 20.33
C MET A 203 9.67 -0.91 19.81
N GLU A 204 10.72 -0.82 19.00
CA GLU A 204 11.23 0.44 18.46
C GLU A 204 10.21 1.12 17.54
N GLU A 205 9.68 0.38 16.56
CA GLU A 205 8.62 0.87 15.66
C GLU A 205 7.38 1.30 16.45
N THR A 206 7.02 0.52 17.46
CA THR A 206 5.85 0.80 18.30
C THR A 206 6.00 2.09 19.08
N GLN A 207 7.15 2.30 19.72
CA GLN A 207 7.46 3.53 20.42
C GLN A 207 7.45 4.71 19.45
N TRP A 208 8.05 4.54 18.27
CA TRP A 208 8.04 5.56 17.23
C TRP A 208 6.61 5.94 16.79
N MET A 209 5.71 4.97 16.58
CA MET A 209 4.30 5.24 16.23
C MET A 209 3.58 6.02 17.34
N LEU A 210 3.86 5.68 18.60
CA LEU A 210 3.29 6.37 19.76
C LEU A 210 3.75 7.82 19.87
N ASP A 211 4.97 8.12 19.45
CA ASP A 211 5.53 9.46 19.54
C ASP A 211 5.12 10.34 18.35
N HIS A 212 5.02 9.76 17.14
CA HIS A 212 4.84 10.55 15.92
C HIS A 212 3.41 10.57 15.38
N TRP A 213 2.54 9.61 15.71
CA TRP A 213 1.15 9.54 15.23
C TRP A 213 0.14 9.74 16.37
N PRO A 214 -0.03 10.97 16.90
CA PRO A 214 -0.83 11.23 18.10
C PRO A 214 -2.32 10.91 17.93
N MET A 215 -2.85 10.95 16.69
CA MET A 215 -4.26 10.69 16.40
C MET A 215 -4.59 9.22 16.13
N LEU A 216 -3.60 8.33 16.15
CA LEU A 216 -3.82 6.91 15.84
C LEU A 216 -4.74 6.27 16.88
N LYS A 217 -5.88 5.78 16.41
CA LYS A 217 -6.97 5.16 17.19
C LYS A 217 -7.16 3.68 16.87
N THR A 218 -6.84 3.25 15.66
CA THR A 218 -7.05 1.86 15.24
C THR A 218 -5.83 1.35 14.50
N ILE A 219 -5.35 0.17 14.90
CA ILE A 219 -4.37 -0.61 14.14
C ILE A 219 -4.96 -1.99 13.85
N SER A 220 -5.09 -2.32 12.57
CA SER A 220 -5.61 -3.61 12.13
C SER A 220 -4.48 -4.44 11.50
N GLY A 221 -4.41 -5.74 11.81
CA GLY A 221 -3.40 -6.65 11.24
C GLY A 221 -2.21 -6.94 12.14
N LEU A 222 -2.07 -6.25 13.27
CA LEU A 222 -1.13 -6.66 14.32
C LEU A 222 -1.55 -7.99 14.97
N ARG A 223 -2.86 -8.28 15.01
CA ARG A 223 -3.42 -9.46 15.69
C ARG A 223 -3.15 -10.80 15.00
N TYR A 224 -2.97 -10.83 13.68
CA TYR A 224 -2.87 -12.11 12.97
C TYR A 224 -1.63 -12.93 13.33
N ARG A 225 -0.54 -12.26 13.75
CA ARG A 225 0.66 -12.94 14.26
C ARG A 225 0.52 -13.51 15.67
N TYR A 226 -0.47 -13.05 16.44
CA TYR A 226 -0.77 -13.58 17.77
C TYR A 226 -1.44 -14.95 17.76
N ARG A 227 -1.98 -15.37 16.63
CA ARG A 227 -2.70 -16.64 16.57
C ARG A 227 -1.78 -17.86 16.64
N ILE A 228 -0.48 -17.68 16.46
CA ILE A 228 0.56 -18.69 16.73
C ILE A 228 0.82 -18.82 18.26
N VAL A 229 0.43 -17.82 19.06
CA VAL A 229 0.53 -17.82 20.54
C VAL A 229 -0.65 -18.56 21.20
N ARG A 230 -1.49 -19.26 20.43
CA ARG A 230 -2.54 -20.16 20.95
C ARG A 230 -1.99 -21.35 21.77
N GLU A 231 -0.68 -21.49 21.88
CA GLU A 231 0.00 -22.43 22.78
C GLU A 231 0.41 -21.81 24.13
N GLY A 232 -0.24 -20.71 24.55
CA GLY A 232 -0.10 -20.18 25.91
C GLY A 232 1.11 -19.26 26.14
N GLY A 233 1.61 -18.61 25.10
CA GLY A 233 2.64 -17.58 25.28
C GLY A 233 2.07 -16.25 25.78
N ASP A 234 2.92 -15.46 26.42
CA ASP A 234 2.57 -14.13 26.90
C ASP A 234 2.30 -13.14 25.75
N GLU A 235 1.49 -12.12 26.02
CA GLU A 235 1.30 -10.99 25.10
C GLU A 235 2.63 -10.21 24.99
N PRO A 236 3.17 -9.98 23.78
CA PRO A 236 4.43 -9.29 23.59
C PRO A 236 4.42 -7.87 24.09
N ASP A 237 5.59 -7.48 24.58
CA ASP A 237 5.82 -6.20 25.24
C ASP A 237 5.36 -5.00 24.41
N TYR A 238 5.48 -5.05 23.08
CA TYR A 238 5.06 -3.93 22.23
C TYR A 238 3.53 -3.74 22.19
N ILE A 239 2.74 -4.82 22.30
CA ILE A 239 1.27 -4.70 22.43
C ILE A 239 0.90 -4.20 23.83
N VAL A 240 1.59 -4.71 24.85
CA VAL A 240 1.43 -4.23 26.23
C VAL A 240 1.75 -2.73 26.31
N LEU A 241 2.79 -2.27 25.62
CA LEU A 241 3.15 -0.86 25.50
C LEU A 241 2.03 -0.05 24.82
N LEU A 242 1.49 -0.50 23.69
CA LEU A 242 0.39 0.18 23.00
C LEU A 242 -0.84 0.34 23.90
N LYS A 243 -1.26 -0.74 24.56
CA LYS A 243 -2.43 -0.74 25.46
C LYS A 243 -2.22 0.14 26.68
N SER A 244 -1.03 0.13 27.28
CA SER A 244 -0.72 0.92 28.47
C SER A 244 -0.60 2.42 28.16
N ARG A 245 0.02 2.78 27.04
CA ARG A 245 0.23 4.18 26.63
C ARG A 245 -1.02 4.79 25.99
N ARG A 246 -1.84 3.99 25.33
CA ARG A 246 -3.09 4.44 24.68
C ARG A 246 -4.22 3.43 24.91
N PRO A 247 -4.88 3.45 26.08
CA PRO A 247 -5.95 2.51 26.42
C PRO A 247 -7.16 2.53 25.47
N TRP A 248 -7.35 3.64 24.75
CA TRP A 248 -8.40 3.80 23.74
C TRP A 248 -8.00 3.31 22.34
N LEU A 249 -6.77 2.83 22.14
CA LEU A 249 -6.31 2.30 20.86
C LEU A 249 -6.92 0.92 20.61
N GLU A 250 -7.65 0.79 19.51
CA GLU A 250 -8.25 -0.46 19.09
C GLU A 250 -7.29 -1.28 18.24
N LEU A 251 -6.95 -2.48 18.70
CA LEU A 251 -6.18 -3.46 17.95
C LEU A 251 -7.15 -4.46 17.32
N ARG A 252 -7.22 -4.50 15.99
CA ARG A 252 -8.16 -5.34 15.23
C ARG A 252 -7.45 -6.49 14.51
#